data_AF-A0AAW2UGS8-F1
#
_entry.id   AF-A0AAW2UGS8-F1
#
_cell.length_a   1.000
_cell.length_b   1.000
_cell.length_c   1.000
_cell.angle_alpha   90.00
_cell.angle_beta   90.00
_cell.angle_gamma   90.00
#
_symmetry.space_group_name_H-M   'P 1'
#
loop_
_entity.id
_entity.type
_entity.pdbx_description
1 polymer ?
#
loop_
_entity_poly.entity_id
_entity_poly.type
_entity_poly.pdbx_seq_one_letter_code
_entity_poly.pdbx_strand_id
1 'polypeptide(L)'
;MKVGDQRGEIEEVKKMKPERIEPVEGYKEIELSPGEPNKTTRIGSQMAPELEALTIDFLGKNNNMFAWSPSDFQGINPEIIVHRLNIDPQCKPIKQKKRAFGVERNRIIEEEVNKLLKAGYISEIQYTSWLSNIVIVPKASGKWHMCTDFTDLNKDCPKDPYPLPRIDLLVD
;
A
#
# COMPACT_ATOMS: atom_id res chain seq x y z
N MET A 1 -48.12 -16.31 -31.39
CA MET A 1 -48.51 -16.02 -30.00
C MET A 1 -47.24 -16.01 -29.16
N LYS A 2 -47.04 -14.92 -28.40
CA LYS A 2 -45.80 -14.58 -27.71
C LYS A 2 -45.55 -15.55 -26.55
N VAL A 3 -44.38 -16.18 -26.54
CA VAL A 3 -43.85 -16.87 -25.35
C VAL A 3 -43.12 -15.80 -24.53
N GLY A 4 -43.58 -15.58 -23.30
CA GLY A 4 -43.11 -14.52 -22.41
C GLY A 4 -41.66 -14.74 -21.97
N ASP A 5 -40.85 -13.71 -22.20
CA ASP A 5 -39.51 -13.53 -21.63
C ASP A 5 -39.67 -13.17 -20.14
N GLN A 6 -39.42 -14.11 -19.24
CA GLN A 6 -39.25 -13.83 -17.81
C GLN A 6 -37.76 -13.67 -17.53
N ARG A 7 -37.21 -12.49 -17.86
CA ARG A 7 -35.97 -12.02 -17.24
C ARG A 7 -36.29 -11.66 -15.80
N GLY A 8 -35.86 -12.52 -14.87
CA GLY A 8 -35.78 -12.18 -13.47
C GLY A 8 -34.96 -10.89 -13.32
N GLU A 9 -35.59 -9.88 -12.73
CA GLU A 9 -34.91 -8.68 -12.27
C GLU A 9 -33.88 -9.09 -11.23
N ILE A 10 -32.60 -8.91 -11.58
CA ILE A 10 -31.50 -9.10 -10.64
C ILE A 10 -31.52 -7.83 -9.78
N GLU A 11 -32.08 -7.90 -8.58
CA GLU A 11 -32.00 -6.81 -7.62
C GLU A 11 -30.53 -6.47 -7.37
N GLU A 12 -30.15 -5.24 -7.74
CA GLU A 12 -28.85 -4.67 -7.39
C GLU A 12 -28.76 -4.58 -5.86
N VAL A 13 -28.09 -5.56 -5.26
CA VAL A 13 -27.67 -5.48 -3.86
C VAL A 13 -26.73 -4.28 -3.75
N LYS A 14 -27.28 -3.15 -3.29
CA LYS A 14 -26.51 -1.95 -2.93
C LYS A 14 -25.43 -2.38 -1.94
N LYS A 15 -24.17 -2.43 -2.40
CA LYS A 15 -23.00 -2.50 -1.52
C LYS A 15 -23.03 -1.27 -0.62
N MET A 16 -23.60 -1.40 0.59
CA MET A 16 -23.41 -0.42 1.65
C MET A 16 -21.92 -0.35 1.92
N LYS A 17 -21.31 0.79 1.55
CA LYS A 17 -19.95 1.08 1.97
C LYS A 17 -19.99 1.22 3.49
N PRO A 18 -19.16 0.50 4.25
CA PRO A 18 -19.08 0.71 5.69
C PRO A 18 -18.78 2.19 5.94
N GLU A 19 -19.60 2.81 6.77
CA GLU A 19 -19.42 4.20 7.18
C GLU A 19 -18.08 4.30 7.92
N ARG A 20 -17.22 5.20 7.45
CA ARG A 20 -15.93 5.41 8.08
C ARG A 20 -16.19 6.10 9.42
N ILE A 21 -15.75 5.47 10.51
CA ILE A 21 -15.78 6.10 11.83
C ILE A 21 -14.90 7.36 11.74
N GLU A 22 -15.52 8.52 11.83
CA GLU A 22 -14.81 9.79 11.87
C GLU A 22 -14.40 10.09 13.33
N PRO A 23 -13.25 10.73 13.54
CA PRO A 23 -12.85 11.18 14.88
C PRO A 23 -13.94 12.06 15.50
N VAL A 24 -14.20 11.85 16.79
CA VAL A 24 -15.16 12.65 17.58
C VAL A 24 -14.72 14.13 17.63
N GLU A 25 -13.42 14.39 17.57
CA GLU A 25 -12.82 15.71 17.66
C GLU A 25 -12.06 16.10 16.38
N GLY A 26 -11.97 17.41 16.13
CA GLY A 26 -11.17 17.97 15.06
C GLY A 26 -9.66 17.83 15.31
N TYR A 27 -8.87 18.15 14.29
CA TYR A 27 -7.41 18.18 14.37
C TYR A 27 -6.87 19.57 14.00
N LYS A 28 -5.67 19.87 14.47
CA LYS A 28 -4.84 20.98 14.00
C LYS A 28 -3.55 20.45 13.39
N GLU A 29 -3.06 21.17 12.40
CA GLU A 29 -1.79 20.87 11.74
C GLU A 29 -0.66 21.62 12.43
N ILE A 30 0.44 20.91 12.70
CA ILE A 30 1.64 21.44 13.35
C ILE A 30 2.88 21.11 12.52
N GLU A 31 3.87 22.00 12.56
CA GLU A 31 5.21 21.76 12.02
C GLU A 31 6.08 21.09 13.09
N LEU A 32 6.67 19.94 12.78
CA LEU A 32 7.55 19.22 13.70
C LEU A 32 9.01 19.66 13.63
N SER A 33 9.37 20.47 12.62
CA SER A 33 10.73 20.98 12.44
C SER A 33 10.68 22.42 11.93
N PRO A 34 11.27 23.39 12.66
CA PRO A 34 11.31 24.77 12.22
C PRO A 34 11.98 24.90 10.84
N GLY A 35 11.26 25.45 9.87
CA GLY A 35 11.80 25.73 8.53
C GLY A 35 11.64 24.62 7.49
N GLU A 36 11.03 23.48 7.83
CA GLU A 36 10.69 22.42 6.88
C GLU A 36 9.17 22.26 6.72
N PRO A 37 8.52 23.02 5.80
CA PRO A 37 7.06 23.06 5.68
C PRO A 37 6.42 21.73 5.26
N ASN A 38 7.23 20.77 4.79
CA ASN A 38 6.75 19.45 4.38
C ASN A 38 6.73 18.43 5.53
N LYS A 39 7.22 18.79 6.72
CA LYS A 39 7.27 17.91 7.91
C LYS A 39 6.19 18.27 8.92
N THR A 40 4.94 18.14 8.50
CA THR A 40 3.77 18.44 9.33
C THR A 40 3.07 17.17 9.82
N THR A 41 2.44 17.27 10.98
CA THR A 41 1.54 16.23 11.49
C THR A 41 0.28 16.85 12.09
N ARG A 42 -0.69 15.99 12.43
CA ARG A 42 -1.98 16.39 12.98
C ARG A 42 -2.09 15.94 14.43
N ILE A 43 -2.47 16.87 15.31
CA ILE A 43 -2.76 16.61 16.72
C ILE A 43 -4.19 17.06 17.03
N GLY A 44 -4.78 16.54 18.11
CA GLY A 44 -6.15 16.90 18.52
C GLY A 44 -6.31 18.41 18.71
N SER A 45 -7.44 18.96 18.27
CA SER A 45 -7.71 20.41 18.38
C SER A 45 -8.03 20.84 19.81
N GLN A 46 -8.56 19.94 20.65
CA GLN A 46 -9.02 20.22 22.01
C GLN A 46 -8.07 19.65 23.08
N MET A 47 -6.80 20.04 23.02
CA MET A 47 -5.83 19.67 24.06
C MET A 47 -5.58 20.83 25.03
N ALA A 48 -5.31 20.50 26.30
CA ALA A 48 -4.83 21.48 27.26
C ALA A 48 -3.50 22.08 26.77
N PRO A 49 -3.26 23.40 26.90
CA PRO A 49 -2.07 24.06 26.34
C PRO A 49 -0.74 23.43 26.79
N GLU A 50 -0.67 22.97 28.03
CA GLU A 50 0.51 22.28 28.58
C GLU A 50 0.77 20.94 27.89
N LEU A 51 -0.28 20.13 27.73
CA LEU A 51 -0.17 18.82 27.06
C LEU A 51 0.14 18.97 25.58
N GLU A 52 -0.43 19.98 24.93
CA GLU A 52 -0.11 20.33 23.56
C GLU A 52 1.38 20.63 23.39
N ALA A 53 1.94 21.50 24.23
CA ALA A 53 3.36 21.85 24.17
C ALA A 53 4.26 20.62 24.37
N LEU A 54 3.92 19.77 25.35
CA LEU A 54 4.62 18.50 25.60
C LEU A 54 4.53 17.54 24.40
N THR A 55 3.37 17.48 23.76
CA THR A 55 3.15 16.62 22.59
C THR A 55 3.98 17.10 21.40
N ILE A 56 3.97 18.41 21.12
CA ILE A 56 4.76 19.00 20.04
C ILE A 56 6.26 18.76 20.28
N ASP A 57 6.75 18.99 21.51
CA ASP A 57 8.14 18.74 21.88
C ASP A 57 8.52 17.26 21.73
N PHE A 58 7.66 16.35 22.19
CA PHE A 58 7.89 14.91 22.05
C PHE A 58 7.94 14.47 20.58
N LEU A 59 6.98 14.91 19.76
CA LEU A 59 6.93 14.57 18.34
C LEU A 59 8.11 15.17 17.58
N GLY A 60 8.52 16.40 17.92
CA GLY A 60 9.70 17.05 17.35
C GLY A 60 11.00 16.32 17.71
N LYS A 61 11.16 15.88 18.97
CA LYS A 61 12.31 15.07 19.41
C LYS A 61 12.41 13.73 18.68
N ASN A 62 11.29 13.17 18.25
CA ASN A 62 11.21 11.90 17.53
C ASN A 62 10.92 12.08 16.03
N ASN A 63 11.29 13.23 15.45
CA ASN A 63 11.02 13.54 14.05
C ASN A 63 11.61 12.53 13.05
N ASN A 64 12.68 11.82 13.47
CA ASN A 64 13.32 10.75 12.70
C ASN A 64 12.50 9.44 12.64
N MET A 65 11.44 9.30 13.43
CA MET A 65 10.55 8.13 13.38
C MET A 65 9.49 8.23 12.26
N PHE A 66 9.30 9.41 11.68
CA PHE A 66 8.35 9.64 10.61
C PHE A 66 8.98 9.41 9.24
N ALA A 67 8.19 8.90 8.29
CA ALA A 67 8.58 8.82 6.89
C ALA A 67 7.99 10.01 6.12
N TRP A 68 8.85 10.96 5.77
CA TRP A 68 8.49 12.21 5.07
C TRP A 68 8.54 12.05 3.55
N SER A 69 9.41 11.14 3.10
CA SER A 69 9.64 10.80 1.71
C SER A 69 9.78 9.29 1.56
N PRO A 70 9.62 8.75 0.34
CA PRO A 70 9.89 7.35 0.09
C PRO A 70 11.29 6.94 0.55
N SER A 71 12.30 7.79 0.48
CA SER A 71 13.69 7.46 0.87
C SER A 71 13.89 7.25 2.37
N ASP A 72 12.94 7.67 3.21
CA ASP A 72 13.05 7.51 4.67
C ASP A 72 12.75 6.06 5.12
N PHE A 73 12.14 5.24 4.26
CA PHE A 73 11.97 3.81 4.52
C PHE A 73 13.26 3.04 4.24
N GLN A 74 14.28 3.30 5.05
CA GLN A 74 15.47 2.44 5.07
C GLN A 74 15.03 1.09 5.65
N GLY A 75 14.80 0.11 4.77
CA GLY A 75 14.49 -1.26 5.17
C GLY A 75 15.59 -1.85 6.06
N ILE A 76 15.39 -3.07 6.53
CA ILE A 76 16.41 -3.75 7.34
C ILE A 76 17.62 -4.04 6.43
N ASN A 77 18.83 -3.76 6.92
CA ASN A 77 20.07 -4.05 6.19
C ASN A 77 20.06 -5.53 5.75
N PRO A 78 20.23 -5.84 4.44
CA PRO A 78 20.29 -7.21 3.94
C PRO A 78 21.38 -8.08 4.60
N GLU A 79 22.44 -7.49 5.16
CA GLU A 79 23.45 -8.23 5.92
C GLU A 79 22.90 -8.77 7.25
N ILE A 80 21.84 -8.17 7.78
CA ILE A 80 21.18 -8.59 9.03
C ILE A 80 20.16 -9.69 8.73
N ILE A 81 19.26 -9.46 7.77
CA ILE A 81 18.23 -10.43 7.41
C ILE A 81 17.77 -10.24 5.97
N VAL A 82 17.60 -11.36 5.27
CA VAL A 82 16.96 -11.41 3.95
C VAL A 82 15.89 -12.47 3.97
N HIS A 83 14.67 -12.09 3.59
CA HIS A 83 13.62 -13.06 3.31
C HIS A 83 13.87 -13.74 1.96
N ARG A 84 13.87 -15.08 1.95
CA ARG A 84 13.91 -15.87 0.73
C ARG A 84 12.57 -16.57 0.56
N LEU A 85 11.95 -16.35 -0.60
CA LEU A 85 10.72 -17.04 -0.94
C LEU A 85 10.99 -18.55 -1.03
N ASN A 86 10.19 -19.33 -0.32
CA ASN A 86 10.30 -20.79 -0.31
C ASN A 86 9.54 -21.40 -1.50
N ILE A 87 10.00 -21.14 -2.71
CA ILE A 87 9.34 -21.64 -3.94
C ILE A 87 9.70 -23.13 -4.12
N ASP A 88 8.73 -23.97 -4.50
CA ASP A 88 9.00 -25.38 -4.84
C ASP A 88 10.08 -25.48 -5.92
N PRO A 89 11.25 -26.11 -5.66
CA PRO A 89 12.33 -26.24 -6.64
C PRO A 89 11.94 -26.99 -7.93
N GLN A 90 10.86 -27.79 -7.90
CA GLN A 90 10.37 -28.54 -9.05
C GLN A 90 9.39 -27.71 -9.91
N CYS A 91 8.93 -26.56 -9.44
CA CYS A 91 8.02 -25.72 -10.22
C CYS A 91 8.75 -25.10 -11.43
N LYS A 92 8.01 -24.90 -12.52
CA LYS A 92 8.54 -24.25 -13.72
C LYS A 92 8.34 -22.74 -13.61
N PRO A 93 9.40 -21.93 -13.74
CA PRO A 93 9.28 -20.48 -13.74
C PRO A 93 8.32 -19.96 -14.82
N ILE A 94 7.44 -19.04 -14.45
CA ILE A 94 6.47 -18.44 -15.36
C ILE A 94 6.94 -17.04 -15.77
N LYS A 95 7.02 -16.81 -17.09
CA LYS A 95 7.20 -15.49 -17.68
C LYS A 95 5.89 -15.03 -18.30
N GLN A 96 5.20 -14.13 -17.62
CA GLN A 96 3.97 -13.58 -18.14
C GLN A 96 4.25 -12.68 -19.34
N LYS A 97 3.40 -12.77 -20.37
CA LYS A 97 3.47 -11.88 -21.53
C LYS A 97 3.21 -10.45 -21.10
N LYS A 98 4.09 -9.52 -21.50
CA LYS A 98 3.95 -8.08 -21.22
C LYS A 98 2.56 -7.58 -21.65
N ARG A 99 1.86 -6.92 -20.73
CA ARG A 99 0.61 -6.22 -21.02
C ARG A 99 0.88 -4.86 -21.66
N ALA A 100 0.05 -4.51 -22.64
CA ALA A 100 0.03 -3.16 -23.20
C ALA A 100 -0.96 -2.30 -22.39
N PHE A 101 -0.54 -1.08 -22.04
CA PHE A 101 -1.41 -0.08 -21.45
C PHE A 101 -1.51 1.14 -22.36
N GLY A 102 -2.59 1.92 -22.19
CA GLY A 102 -2.73 3.22 -22.84
C GLY A 102 -1.70 4.23 -22.31
N VAL A 103 -1.49 5.31 -23.06
CA VAL A 103 -0.46 6.33 -22.80
C VAL A 103 -0.53 6.87 -21.36
N GLU A 104 -1.73 7.22 -20.89
CA GLU A 104 -1.93 7.76 -19.55
C GLU A 104 -1.47 6.79 -18.45
N ARG A 105 -1.83 5.50 -18.58
CA ARG A 105 -1.43 4.47 -17.61
C ARG A 105 0.06 4.19 -17.68
N ASN A 106 0.66 4.21 -18.87
CA ASN A 106 2.12 4.03 -19.01
C ASN A 106 2.87 5.17 -18.31
N ARG A 107 2.41 6.42 -18.43
CA ARG A 107 3.03 7.55 -17.73
C ARG A 107 3.00 7.37 -16.22
N ILE A 108 1.86 6.93 -15.66
CA ILE A 108 1.75 6.66 -14.23
C ILE A 108 2.70 5.53 -13.80
N ILE A 109 2.78 4.45 -14.59
CA ILE A 109 3.72 3.34 -14.33
C ILE A 109 5.16 3.86 -14.31
N GLU A 110 5.55 4.65 -15.31
CA GLU A 110 6.90 5.21 -15.41
C GLU A 110 7.24 6.14 -14.24
N GLU A 111 6.32 7.03 -13.86
CA GLU A 111 6.49 7.90 -12.69
C GLU A 111 6.69 7.11 -11.40
N GLU A 112 5.89 6.05 -11.17
CA GLU A 112 6.03 5.19 -9.97
C GLU A 112 7.30 4.33 -9.99
N VAL A 113 7.66 3.73 -11.14
CA VAL A 113 8.90 2.96 -11.30
C VAL A 113 10.12 3.83 -11.03
N ASN A 114 10.16 5.06 -11.57
CA ASN A 114 11.27 5.98 -11.34
C ASN A 114 11.39 6.39 -9.87
N LYS A 115 10.28 6.56 -9.15
CA LYS A 115 10.30 6.83 -7.70
C LYS A 115 10.90 5.65 -6.93
N LEU A 116 10.48 4.42 -7.24
CA LEU A 116 10.98 3.22 -6.57
C LEU A 116 12.46 2.96 -6.87
N LEU A 117 12.91 3.20 -8.12
CA LEU A 117 14.32 3.14 -8.51
C LEU A 117 15.15 4.16 -7.74
N LYS A 118 14.70 5.42 -7.68
CA LYS A 118 15.40 6.49 -6.96
C LYS A 118 15.49 6.22 -5.45
N ALA A 119 14.48 5.56 -4.88
CA ALA A 119 14.49 5.14 -3.49
C ALA A 119 15.33 3.87 -3.23
N GLY A 120 15.77 3.16 -4.26
CA GLY A 120 16.55 1.92 -4.14
C GLY A 120 15.74 0.68 -3.78
N TYR A 121 14.40 0.72 -3.89
CA TYR A 121 13.54 -0.44 -3.57
C TYR A 121 13.47 -1.47 -4.67
N ILE A 122 13.75 -1.05 -5.91
CA ILE A 122 13.83 -1.95 -7.06
C ILE A 122 15.13 -1.65 -7.80
N SER A 123 15.61 -2.64 -8.54
CA SER A 123 16.77 -2.53 -9.41
C SER A 123 16.49 -3.24 -10.72
N GLU A 124 17.21 -2.84 -11.77
CA GLU A 124 17.19 -3.58 -13.03
C GLU A 124 17.83 -4.95 -12.85
N ILE A 125 17.24 -5.96 -13.48
CA ILE A 125 17.75 -7.33 -13.49
C ILE A 125 17.71 -7.87 -14.92
N GLN A 126 18.80 -8.52 -15.33
CA GLN A 126 18.91 -9.11 -16.66
C GLN A 126 18.60 -10.61 -16.61
N TYR A 127 18.02 -11.12 -17.70
CA TYR A 127 17.79 -12.55 -17.94
C TYR A 127 16.98 -13.30 -16.84
N THR A 128 15.88 -12.70 -16.36
CA THR A 128 15.05 -13.34 -15.33
C THR A 128 14.36 -14.61 -15.84
N SER A 129 14.26 -15.62 -14.98
CA SER A 129 13.46 -16.83 -15.22
C SER A 129 11.98 -16.62 -14.93
N TRP A 130 11.67 -15.76 -13.95
CA TRP A 130 10.32 -15.32 -13.59
C TRP A 130 10.02 -13.91 -14.11
N LEU A 131 8.79 -13.67 -14.54
CA LEU A 131 8.32 -12.33 -14.88
C LEU A 131 6.82 -12.19 -14.57
N SER A 132 6.50 -11.31 -13.62
CA SER A 132 5.11 -10.92 -13.30
C SER A 132 4.75 -9.61 -13.96
N ASN A 133 3.52 -9.50 -14.44
CA ASN A 133 2.99 -8.27 -15.01
C ASN A 133 2.64 -7.24 -13.93
N ILE A 134 2.69 -5.98 -14.35
CA ILE A 134 2.11 -4.86 -13.61
C ILE A 134 0.59 -4.86 -13.82
N VAL A 135 -0.14 -4.43 -12.79
CA VAL A 135 -1.58 -4.17 -12.79
C VAL A 135 -1.81 -2.77 -12.25
N ILE A 136 -2.70 -2.03 -12.91
CA ILE A 136 -3.09 -0.68 -12.50
C ILE A 136 -4.50 -0.74 -11.92
N VAL A 137 -4.64 -0.28 -10.66
CA VAL A 137 -5.90 -0.34 -9.90
C VAL A 137 -6.33 1.07 -9.51
N PRO A 138 -7.60 1.46 -9.69
CA PRO A 138 -8.08 2.77 -9.27
C PRO A 138 -8.29 2.81 -7.75
N LYS A 139 -7.86 3.90 -7.12
CA LYS A 139 -8.14 4.21 -5.72
C LYS A 139 -9.45 5.00 -5.61
N ALA A 140 -10.12 4.90 -4.47
CA ALA A 140 -11.29 5.72 -4.16
C ALA A 140 -11.03 7.24 -4.26
N SER A 141 -9.78 7.69 -4.13
CA SER A 141 -9.38 9.09 -4.30
C SER A 141 -9.29 9.55 -5.76
N GLY A 142 -9.62 8.70 -6.73
CA GLY A 142 -9.47 8.97 -8.17
C GLY A 142 -8.04 8.81 -8.71
N LYS A 143 -7.05 8.51 -7.84
CA LYS A 143 -5.67 8.20 -8.24
C LYS A 143 -5.53 6.74 -8.63
N TRP A 144 -4.48 6.40 -9.39
CA TRP A 144 -4.15 5.02 -9.76
C TRP A 144 -3.02 4.49 -8.88
N HIS A 145 -3.07 3.20 -8.55
CA HIS A 145 -1.99 2.48 -7.88
C HIS A 145 -1.39 1.43 -8.81
N MET A 146 -0.07 1.31 -8.76
CA MET A 146 0.68 0.25 -9.41
C MET A 146 0.77 -0.96 -8.47
N CYS A 147 0.41 -2.15 -8.99
CA CYS A 147 0.54 -3.42 -8.30
C CYS A 147 1.26 -4.43 -9.20
N THR A 148 1.82 -5.47 -8.61
CA THR A 148 2.43 -6.58 -9.35
C THR A 148 1.56 -7.83 -9.19
N ASP A 149 1.25 -8.50 -10.29
CA ASP A 149 0.45 -9.72 -10.29
C ASP A 149 1.33 -10.93 -9.97
N PHE A 150 1.45 -11.23 -8.68
CA PHE A 150 2.15 -12.42 -8.18
C PHE A 150 1.27 -13.68 -8.16
N THR A 151 0.11 -13.69 -8.84
CA THR A 151 -0.82 -14.83 -8.80
C THR A 151 -0.15 -16.15 -9.17
N ASP A 152 0.72 -16.18 -10.18
CA ASP A 152 1.42 -17.40 -10.58
C ASP A 152 2.52 -17.79 -9.59
N LEU A 153 3.33 -16.82 -9.15
CA LEU A 153 4.35 -17.03 -8.12
C LEU A 153 3.76 -17.56 -6.80
N ASN A 154 2.63 -17.01 -6.38
CA ASN A 154 1.96 -17.36 -5.13
C ASN A 154 1.37 -18.77 -5.13
N LYS A 155 1.09 -19.37 -6.30
CA LYS A 155 0.63 -20.77 -6.39
C LYS A 155 1.75 -21.75 -6.03
N ASP A 156 2.99 -21.37 -6.33
CA ASP A 156 4.18 -22.20 -6.15
C ASP A 156 4.89 -21.93 -4.79
N CYS A 157 4.37 -20.98 -3.99
CA CYS A 157 4.78 -20.76 -2.62
C CYS A 157 3.89 -21.56 -1.65
N PRO A 158 4.47 -22.31 -0.69
CA PRO A 158 3.71 -23.00 0.35
C PRO A 158 3.00 -21.98 1.23
N LYS A 159 1.80 -22.34 1.68
CA LYS A 159 1.01 -21.50 2.58
C LYS A 159 1.64 -21.48 3.97
N ASP A 160 1.60 -20.31 4.59
CA ASP A 160 2.02 -20.13 5.98
C ASP A 160 1.03 -20.83 6.93
N PRO A 161 1.48 -21.79 7.76
CA PRO A 161 0.61 -22.44 8.75
C PRO A 161 0.27 -21.55 9.96
N TYR A 162 0.92 -20.40 10.14
CA TYR A 162 0.72 -19.48 11.26
C TYR A 162 0.10 -18.16 10.82
N PRO A 163 -1.21 -18.11 10.54
CA PRO A 163 -1.86 -16.87 10.15
C PRO A 163 -1.85 -15.86 11.29
N LEU A 164 -1.88 -14.57 10.93
CA LEU A 164 -2.06 -13.49 11.90
C LEU A 164 -3.34 -13.73 12.74
N PRO A 165 -3.29 -13.50 14.07
CA PRO A 165 -4.46 -13.67 14.93
C PRO A 165 -5.60 -12.74 14.49
N ARG A 166 -6.85 -13.20 14.72
CA ARG A 166 -8.03 -12.38 14.44
C ARG A 166 -8.06 -11.20 15.41
N ILE A 167 -8.41 -10.01 14.92
CA ILE A 167 -8.46 -8.80 15.74
C ILE A 167 -9.43 -8.93 16.92
N ASP A 168 -10.56 -9.63 16.73
CA ASP A 168 -11.55 -9.89 17.79
C ASP A 168 -11.01 -10.73 18.95
N LEU A 169 -9.87 -11.40 18.76
CA LEU A 169 -9.18 -12.17 19.80
C LEU A 169 -8.07 -11.36 20.50
N LEU A 170 -7.72 -10.20 19.94
CA LEU A 170 -6.64 -9.34 20.45
C LEU A 170 -7.15 -8.15 21.27
N VAL A 171 -8.39 -7.73 21.03
CA VAL A 171 -9.00 -6.56 21.68
C VAL A 171 -10.22 -7.06 22.45
N ASP A 172 -10.06 -7.20 23.77
CA ASP A 172 -11.14 -7.35 24.76
C ASP A 172 -11.24 -6.05 25.56
#